data_AF-A0ABD1EW21-F1
#
_entry.id   AF-A0ABD1EW21-F1
#
_cell.length_a   1.000
_cell.length_b   1.000
_cell.length_c   1.000
_cell.angle_alpha   90.00
_cell.angle_beta   90.00
_cell.angle_gamma   90.00
#
_symmetry.space_group_name_H-M   'P 1'
#
loop_
_entity.id
_entity.type
_entity.pdbx_description
1 polymer ?
#
loop_
_entity_poly.entity_id
_entity_poly.type
_entity_poly.pdbx_seq_one_letter_code
_entity_poly.pdbx_strand_id
1 'polypeptide(L)'
;MPREILNAQSRKLVLNVLEYFQNKKETTKENVSAIACAVEALKLSPRTISRIRHEGARDTMVSANRNAPKTRDLSDDVKSQIRSIIYTMTAKKDFITREKLREELKQKHVVDVCTTTLGLILKDLGFRFRKDNGRRALMEQPHIASKRIHFLREYMKNAVCEEYRPKRLQ
;
A
#
# COMPACT_ATOMS: atom_id res chain seq x y z
N MET A 1 -10.31 -34.72 23.95
CA MET A 1 -9.94 -35.40 22.69
C MET A 1 -8.67 -34.77 22.14
N PRO A 2 -7.59 -35.55 21.93
CA PRO A 2 -6.36 -35.05 21.30
C PRO A 2 -6.66 -34.52 19.88
N ARG A 3 -5.93 -33.49 19.44
CA ARG A 3 -6.08 -32.91 18.11
C ARG A 3 -5.36 -33.81 17.09
N GLU A 4 -6.10 -34.71 16.47
CA GLU A 4 -5.59 -35.49 15.34
C GLU A 4 -5.48 -34.62 14.09
N ILE A 5 -4.29 -34.60 13.50
CA ILE A 5 -4.02 -33.87 12.25
C ILE A 5 -4.36 -34.82 11.10
N LEU A 6 -5.50 -34.59 10.46
CA LEU A 6 -5.91 -35.35 9.27
C LEU A 6 -5.05 -34.98 8.07
N ASN A 7 -4.57 -35.99 7.34
CA ASN A 7 -3.85 -35.85 6.07
C ASN A 7 -4.78 -35.36 4.94
N ALA A 8 -4.22 -35.02 3.78
CA ALA A 8 -4.98 -34.48 2.65
C ALA A 8 -6.02 -35.47 2.09
N GLN A 9 -5.69 -36.76 2.03
CA GLN A 9 -6.58 -37.80 1.50
C GLN A 9 -7.81 -37.99 2.39
N SER A 10 -7.61 -38.06 3.71
CA SER A 10 -8.70 -38.16 4.69
C SER A 10 -9.59 -36.92 4.66
N ARG A 11 -9.04 -35.72 4.43
CA ARG A 11 -9.85 -34.50 4.24
C ARG A 11 -10.70 -34.57 2.97
N LYS A 12 -10.16 -35.07 1.87
CA LYS A 12 -10.92 -35.29 0.63
C LYS A 12 -12.06 -36.29 0.84
N LEU A 13 -11.80 -37.36 1.60
CA LEU A 13 -12.84 -38.35 1.96
C LEU A 13 -13.97 -37.72 2.77
N VAL A 14 -13.65 -36.87 3.75
CA VAL A 14 -14.65 -36.11 4.53
C VAL A 14 -15.53 -35.25 3.63
N LEU A 15 -14.95 -34.59 2.61
CA LEU A 15 -15.69 -33.76 1.66
C LEU A 15 -16.64 -34.61 0.79
N ASN A 16 -16.18 -35.73 0.24
CA ASN A 16 -17.00 -36.64 -0.57
C ASN A 16 -18.20 -37.19 0.23
N VAL A 17 -17.97 -37.54 1.50
CA VAL A 17 -19.04 -38.03 2.39
C VAL A 17 -20.07 -36.93 2.67
N LEU A 18 -19.63 -35.70 2.90
CA LEU A 18 -20.53 -34.55 3.07
C LEU A 18 -21.37 -34.27 1.82
N GLU A 19 -20.76 -34.36 0.64
CA GLU A 19 -21.44 -34.17 -0.65
C GLU A 19 -22.50 -35.24 -0.88
N TYR A 20 -22.17 -36.50 -0.60
CA TYR A 20 -23.13 -37.61 -0.67
C TYR A 20 -24.36 -37.36 0.21
N PHE A 21 -24.17 -36.95 1.46
CA PHE A 21 -25.30 -36.65 2.36
C PHE A 21 -26.09 -35.39 1.96
N GLN A 22 -25.46 -34.42 1.31
CA GLN A 22 -26.15 -33.25 0.75
C GLN A 22 -27.05 -33.66 -0.42
N ASN A 23 -26.53 -34.44 -1.37
CA ASN A 23 -27.29 -34.94 -2.52
C ASN A 23 -28.45 -35.84 -2.08
N LYS A 24 -28.22 -36.68 -1.06
CA LYS A 24 -29.28 -37.51 -0.46
C LYS A 24 -30.37 -36.66 0.19
N LYS A 25 -30.00 -35.58 0.90
CA LYS A 25 -30.96 -34.66 1.51
C LYS A 25 -31.87 -34.01 0.46
N GLU A 26 -31.30 -33.57 -0.67
CA GLU A 26 -32.05 -32.96 -1.77
C GLU A 26 -33.03 -33.94 -2.42
N THR A 27 -32.64 -35.21 -2.55
CA THR A 27 -33.45 -36.26 -3.18
C THR A 27 -34.61 -36.73 -2.28
N THR A 28 -34.32 -36.95 -1.00
CA THR A 28 -35.27 -37.60 -0.06
C THR A 28 -36.16 -36.60 0.69
N LYS A 29 -35.86 -35.29 0.61
CA LYS A 29 -36.52 -34.19 1.36
C LYS A 29 -36.55 -34.37 2.89
N GLU A 30 -35.74 -35.28 3.43
CA GLU A 30 -35.62 -35.49 4.87
C GLU A 30 -34.85 -34.32 5.51
N ASN A 31 -35.36 -33.79 6.63
CA ASN A 31 -34.78 -32.66 7.34
C ASN A 31 -33.59 -33.06 8.23
N VAL A 32 -32.73 -33.97 7.78
CA VAL A 32 -31.54 -34.38 8.54
C VAL A 32 -30.35 -33.49 8.17
N SER A 33 -29.54 -33.14 9.16
CA SER A 33 -28.32 -32.35 8.95
C SER A 33 -27.21 -33.23 8.38
N ALA A 34 -26.73 -32.92 7.17
CA ALA A 34 -25.62 -33.63 6.53
C ALA A 34 -24.34 -33.66 7.40
N ILE A 35 -24.13 -32.63 8.23
CA ILE A 35 -23.00 -32.57 9.15
C ILE A 35 -23.19 -33.59 10.29
N ALA A 36 -24.40 -33.75 10.81
CA ALA A 36 -24.67 -34.72 11.88
C ALA A 36 -24.46 -36.16 11.39
N CYS A 37 -24.95 -36.48 10.19
CA CYS A 37 -24.70 -37.79 9.57
C CYS A 37 -23.21 -38.06 9.33
N ALA A 38 -22.45 -37.04 8.89
CA ALA A 38 -21.01 -37.18 8.70
C ALA A 38 -20.25 -37.34 10.03
N VAL A 39 -20.68 -36.68 11.11
CA VAL A 39 -20.14 -36.86 12.46
C VAL A 39 -20.35 -38.30 12.93
N GLU A 40 -21.55 -38.85 12.71
CA GLU A 40 -21.89 -40.22 13.08
C GLU A 40 -21.08 -41.25 12.28
N ALA A 41 -20.99 -41.07 10.96
CA ALA A 41 -20.28 -41.98 10.08
C ALA A 41 -18.76 -42.00 10.30
N LEU A 42 -18.15 -40.82 10.49
CA LEU A 42 -16.68 -40.67 10.58
C LEU A 42 -16.16 -40.59 12.01
N LYS A 43 -17.04 -40.48 13.01
CA LYS A 43 -16.70 -40.31 14.43
C LYS A 43 -15.74 -39.13 14.69
N LEU A 44 -15.84 -38.09 13.88
CA LEU A 44 -15.05 -36.87 14.01
C LEU A 44 -15.85 -35.76 14.69
N SER A 45 -15.15 -34.82 15.33
CA SER A 45 -15.83 -33.69 15.95
C SER A 45 -16.57 -32.84 14.90
N PRO A 46 -17.76 -32.29 15.23
CA PRO A 46 -18.51 -31.43 14.31
C PRO A 46 -17.70 -30.20 13.89
N ARG A 47 -16.83 -29.70 14.77
CA ARG A 47 -15.94 -28.57 14.50
C ARG A 47 -14.88 -28.91 13.46
N THR A 48 -14.34 -30.13 13.49
CA THR A 48 -13.35 -30.61 12.51
C THR A 48 -13.98 -30.68 11.11
N ILE A 49 -15.17 -31.28 11.02
CA ILE A 49 -15.90 -31.44 9.74
C ILE A 49 -16.29 -30.07 9.18
N SER A 50 -16.84 -29.18 10.02
CA SER A 50 -17.21 -27.82 9.61
C SER A 50 -16.00 -27.02 9.10
N ARG A 51 -14.86 -27.13 9.78
CA ARG A 51 -13.61 -26.49 9.33
C ARG A 51 -13.17 -27.01 7.96
N ILE A 52 -13.14 -28.33 7.76
CA ILE A 52 -12.73 -28.94 6.47
C ILE A 52 -13.66 -28.49 5.35
N ARG A 53 -14.97 -28.40 5.60
CA ARG A 53 -15.95 -27.87 4.63
C ARG A 53 -15.63 -26.44 4.22
N HIS A 54 -15.32 -25.57 5.19
CA HIS A 54 -14.97 -24.18 4.90
C HIS A 54 -13.61 -24.02 4.21
N GLU A 55 -12.64 -24.88 4.52
CA GLU A 55 -11.34 -24.94 3.83
C GLU A 55 -11.52 -25.36 2.36
N GLY A 56 -12.28 -26.44 2.10
CA GLY A 56 -12.55 -26.89 0.73
C GLY A 56 -13.27 -25.85 -0.13
N ALA A 57 -14.18 -25.06 0.45
CA ALA A 57 -14.84 -23.97 -0.27
C ALA A 57 -13.89 -22.79 -0.60
N ARG A 58 -12.82 -22.61 0.18
CA ARG A 58 -11.80 -21.57 -0.07
C ARG A 58 -10.83 -21.99 -1.18
N ASP A 59 -10.50 -23.27 -1.31
CA ASP A 59 -9.62 -23.73 -2.40
C ASP A 59 -10.26 -23.53 -3.78
N THR A 60 -11.60 -23.59 -3.88
CA THR A 60 -12.33 -23.31 -5.13
C THR A 60 -12.51 -21.81 -5.43
N MET A 61 -12.35 -20.93 -4.44
CA MET A 61 -12.53 -19.49 -4.63
C MET A 61 -11.17 -18.80 -4.59
N VAL A 62 -10.75 -18.19 -5.70
CA VAL A 62 -9.66 -17.21 -5.68
C VAL A 62 -10.02 -16.20 -4.60
N SER A 63 -9.21 -16.12 -3.54
CA SER A 63 -9.43 -15.23 -2.43
C SER A 63 -9.51 -13.80 -2.98
N ALA A 64 -10.73 -13.29 -3.20
CA ALA A 64 -10.93 -11.88 -3.40
C ALA A 64 -10.31 -11.23 -2.17
N ASN A 65 -9.27 -10.42 -2.36
CA ASN A 65 -8.62 -9.67 -1.29
C ASN A 65 -9.69 -8.75 -0.67
N ARG A 66 -10.44 -9.29 0.28
CA ARG A 66 -11.37 -8.55 1.10
C ARG A 66 -10.48 -7.60 1.90
N ASN A 67 -10.84 -6.32 1.90
CA ASN A 67 -10.28 -5.22 2.70
C ASN A 67 -9.42 -4.18 1.96
N ALA A 68 -9.71 -3.85 0.70
CA ALA A 68 -9.46 -2.48 0.26
C ALA A 68 -10.57 -1.59 0.84
N PRO A 69 -10.29 -0.62 1.73
CA PRO A 69 -11.31 0.28 2.24
C PRO A 69 -11.87 1.11 1.09
N LYS A 70 -13.21 1.12 0.96
CA LYS A 70 -13.96 1.82 -0.11
C LYS A 70 -13.62 3.31 -0.22
N THR A 71 -13.15 3.91 0.87
CA THR A 71 -12.74 5.32 0.95
C THR A 71 -11.54 5.68 0.06
N ARG A 72 -10.87 4.70 -0.56
CA ARG A 72 -9.75 4.91 -1.49
C ARG A 72 -10.18 5.01 -2.96
N ASP A 73 -11.40 4.59 -3.28
CA ASP A 73 -11.85 4.52 -4.65
C ASP A 73 -12.47 5.85 -5.09
N LEU A 74 -11.61 6.77 -5.52
CA LEU A 74 -12.01 8.05 -6.09
C LEU A 74 -12.10 7.95 -7.61
N SER A 75 -13.03 8.68 -8.23
CA SER A 75 -13.06 8.86 -9.69
C SER A 75 -11.75 9.47 -10.19
N ASP A 76 -11.32 9.07 -11.38
CA ASP A 76 -10.06 9.55 -11.97
C ASP A 76 -10.06 11.05 -12.24
N ASP A 77 -11.22 11.65 -12.50
CA ASP A 77 -11.38 13.10 -12.63
C ASP A 77 -10.98 13.83 -11.34
N VAL A 78 -11.46 13.32 -10.21
CA VAL A 78 -11.18 13.87 -8.89
C VAL A 78 -9.69 13.72 -8.56
N LYS A 79 -9.11 12.56 -8.89
CA LYS A 79 -7.66 12.33 -8.76
C LYS A 79 -6.84 13.32 -9.59
N SER A 80 -7.30 13.64 -10.80
CA SER A 80 -6.66 14.63 -11.68
C SER A 80 -6.73 16.05 -11.10
N GLN A 81 -7.88 16.44 -10.56
CA GLN A 81 -8.06 17.73 -9.89
C GLN A 81 -7.14 17.88 -8.66
N ILE A 82 -7.02 16.83 -7.83
CA ILE A 82 -6.10 16.82 -6.68
C ILE A 82 -4.65 17.05 -7.15
N ARG A 83 -4.20 16.38 -8.22
CA ARG A 83 -2.85 16.59 -8.79
C ARG A 83 -2.65 18.02 -9.25
N SER A 84 -3.60 18.58 -9.99
CA SER A 84 -3.56 19.95 -10.48
C SER A 84 -3.39 20.95 -9.33
N ILE A 85 -4.18 20.80 -8.26
CA ILE A 85 -4.08 21.67 -7.08
C ILE A 85 -2.71 21.56 -6.42
N ILE A 86 -2.19 20.35 -6.22
CA ILE A 86 -0.84 20.15 -5.64
C ILE A 86 0.23 20.83 -6.50
N TYR A 87 0.15 20.72 -7.83
CA TYR A 87 1.11 21.37 -8.72
C TYR A 87 1.00 22.89 -8.67
N THR A 88 -0.21 23.45 -8.62
CA THR A 88 -0.38 24.91 -8.47
C THR A 88 0.21 25.43 -7.17
N MET A 89 0.03 24.71 -6.05
CA MET A 89 0.64 25.08 -4.76
C MET A 89 2.16 24.96 -4.80
N THR A 90 2.68 23.91 -5.45
CA THR A 90 4.13 23.70 -5.60
C THR A 90 4.76 24.81 -6.45
N ALA A 91 4.09 25.23 -7.53
CA ALA A 91 4.53 26.33 -8.38
C ALA A 91 4.59 27.67 -7.63
N LYS A 92 3.67 27.90 -6.69
CA LYS A 92 3.67 29.05 -5.77
C LYS A 92 4.76 28.97 -4.68
N LYS A 93 5.54 27.88 -4.62
CA LYS A 93 6.52 27.58 -3.57
C LYS A 93 5.91 27.54 -2.16
N ASP A 94 4.62 27.21 -2.08
CA ASP A 94 3.94 27.04 -0.80
C ASP A 94 4.41 25.78 -0.07
N PHE A 95 4.52 25.85 1.26
CA PHE A 95 4.75 24.67 2.07
C PHE A 95 3.46 23.83 2.17
N ILE A 96 3.42 22.71 1.45
CA ILE A 96 2.24 21.85 1.37
C ILE A 96 2.23 20.91 2.58
N THR A 97 1.40 21.23 3.58
CA THR A 97 1.03 20.29 4.64
C THR A 97 -0.27 19.58 4.29
N ARG A 98 -0.55 18.45 4.96
CA ARG A 98 -1.81 17.71 4.76
C ARG A 98 -3.04 18.55 5.14
N GLU A 99 -2.92 19.39 6.16
CA GLU A 99 -3.99 20.26 6.64
C GLU A 99 -4.26 21.39 5.63
N LYS A 100 -3.22 22.09 5.19
CA LYS A 100 -3.34 23.16 4.19
C LYS A 100 -3.92 22.63 2.88
N LEU A 101 -3.48 21.45 2.44
CA LEU A 101 -4.04 20.81 1.24
C LEU A 101 -5.51 20.42 1.44
N ARG A 102 -5.89 19.92 2.62
CA ARG A 102 -7.29 19.60 2.93
C ARG A 102 -8.18 20.83 2.89
N GLU A 103 -7.73 21.94 3.45
CA GLU A 103 -8.47 23.22 3.43
C GLU A 103 -8.67 23.72 1.99
N GLU A 104 -7.62 23.71 1.17
CA GLU A 104 -7.67 24.07 -0.24
C GLU A 104 -8.64 23.17 -1.04
N LEU A 105 -8.60 21.85 -0.79
CA LEU A 105 -9.50 20.89 -1.44
C LEU A 105 -10.96 21.11 -1.02
N LYS A 106 -11.20 21.48 0.24
CA LYS A 106 -12.53 21.80 0.76
C LYS A 106 -13.06 23.12 0.19
N GLN A 107 -12.21 24.15 0.10
CA GLN A 107 -12.56 25.45 -0.49
C GLN A 107 -12.91 25.34 -1.98
N LYS A 108 -12.23 24.47 -2.71
CA LYS A 108 -12.49 24.20 -4.14
C LYS A 108 -13.58 23.17 -4.39
N HIS A 109 -14.23 22.68 -3.32
CA HIS A 109 -15.29 21.66 -3.37
C HIS A 109 -14.92 20.38 -4.14
N VAL A 110 -13.64 20.00 -4.14
CA VAL A 110 -13.16 18.83 -4.89
C VAL A 110 -13.46 17.54 -4.12
N VAL A 111 -13.04 17.50 -2.85
CA VAL A 111 -13.28 16.38 -1.93
C VAL A 111 -13.28 16.89 -0.49
N ASP A 112 -14.26 16.46 0.32
CA ASP A 112 -14.23 16.63 1.78
C ASP A 112 -13.90 15.29 2.45
N VAL A 113 -12.64 15.12 2.85
CA VAL A 113 -12.14 13.94 3.57
C VAL A 113 -11.33 14.35 4.79
N CYS A 114 -11.26 13.47 5.78
CA CYS A 114 -10.37 13.65 6.92
C CYS A 114 -8.89 13.55 6.51
N THR A 115 -8.00 14.12 7.33
CA THR A 115 -6.55 14.22 7.06
C THR A 115 -5.87 12.86 6.92
N THR A 116 -6.34 11.85 7.64
CA THR A 116 -5.82 10.47 7.57
C THR A 116 -6.15 9.83 6.22
N THR A 117 -7.40 9.94 5.78
CA THR A 117 -7.86 9.44 4.48
C THR A 117 -7.18 10.18 3.33
N LEU A 118 -7.01 11.51 3.44
CA LEU A 118 -6.24 12.28 2.46
C LEU A 118 -4.79 11.75 2.35
N GLY A 119 -4.16 11.42 3.48
CA GLY A 119 -2.82 10.82 3.47
C GLY A 119 -2.73 9.48 2.74
N LEU A 120 -3.80 8.67 2.79
CA LEU A 120 -3.89 7.41 2.04
C LEU A 120 -4.08 7.67 0.55
N ILE A 121 -5.03 8.54 0.19
CA ILE A 121 -5.29 8.94 -1.20
C ILE A 121 -4.02 9.46 -1.87
N LEU A 122 -3.26 10.33 -1.18
CA LEU A 122 -2.03 10.89 -1.70
C LEU A 122 -0.95 9.82 -1.93
N LYS A 123 -0.85 8.82 -1.05
CA LYS A 123 0.06 7.69 -1.25
C LYS A 123 -0.33 6.89 -2.49
N ASP A 124 -1.61 6.63 -2.69
CA ASP A 124 -2.12 5.90 -3.86
C ASP A 124 -1.91 6.68 -5.16
N LEU A 125 -1.97 8.02 -5.11
CA LEU A 125 -1.63 8.92 -6.22
C LEU A 125 -0.12 9.01 -6.50
N GLY A 126 0.74 8.44 -5.65
CA GLY A 126 2.19 8.47 -5.77
C GLY A 126 2.88 9.65 -5.07
N PHE A 127 2.14 10.52 -4.39
CA PHE A 127 2.72 11.62 -3.63
C PHE A 127 3.28 11.13 -2.30
N ARG A 128 4.54 11.47 -2.05
CA ARG A 128 5.22 11.18 -0.79
C ARG A 128 5.74 12.46 -0.18
N PHE A 129 5.22 12.80 1.00
CA PHE A 129 5.85 13.81 1.85
C PHE A 129 7.22 13.28 2.29
N ARG A 130 8.28 13.76 1.64
CA ARG A 130 9.64 13.56 2.14
C ARG A 130 9.97 14.72 3.04
N LYS A 131 10.52 14.43 4.22
CA LYS A 131 11.23 15.46 4.98
C LYS A 131 12.37 15.93 4.11
N ASP A 132 12.44 17.23 3.84
CA ASP A 132 13.63 17.78 3.19
C ASP A 132 14.79 17.54 4.16
N ASN A 133 15.78 16.78 3.74
CA ASN A 133 16.91 16.47 4.61
C ASN A 133 17.66 17.79 4.84
N GLY A 134 17.88 18.16 6.11
CA GLY A 134 18.68 19.35 6.46
C GLY A 134 20.08 19.36 5.80
N ARG A 135 20.58 18.19 5.38
CA ARG A 135 21.78 18.08 4.54
C ARG A 135 21.69 18.86 3.22
N ARG A 136 20.53 18.99 2.57
CA ARG A 136 20.37 19.84 1.37
C ARG A 136 20.52 21.32 1.68
N ALA A 137 20.09 21.76 2.86
CA ALA A 137 20.29 23.14 3.29
C ALA A 137 21.74 23.43 3.71
N LEU A 138 22.45 22.41 4.20
CA LEU A 138 23.88 22.49 4.56
C LEU A 138 24.82 22.33 3.36
N MET A 139 24.34 21.79 2.23
CA MET A 139 25.13 21.68 1.02
C MET A 139 25.23 23.04 0.32
N GLU A 140 26.43 23.35 -0.18
CA GLU A 140 26.68 24.49 -1.04
C GLU A 140 25.69 24.49 -2.22
N GLN A 141 25.04 25.63 -2.49
CA GLN A 141 24.08 25.71 -3.59
C GLN A 141 24.79 25.45 -4.93
N PRO A 142 24.14 24.80 -5.91
CA PRO A 142 24.81 24.36 -7.15
C PRO A 142 25.53 25.48 -7.91
N HIS A 143 24.96 26.68 -7.91
CA HIS A 143 25.57 27.84 -8.59
C HIS A 143 26.81 28.37 -7.85
N ILE A 144 26.85 28.25 -6.51
CA ILE A 144 28.03 28.63 -5.70
C ILE A 144 29.13 27.59 -5.92
N ALA A 145 28.80 26.30 -5.88
CA ALA A 145 29.73 25.22 -6.19
C ALA A 145 30.34 25.37 -7.59
N SER A 146 29.53 25.76 -8.58
CA SER A 146 30.02 26.08 -9.93
C SER A 146 31.02 27.23 -9.94
N LYS A 147 30.71 28.34 -9.25
CA LYS A 147 31.65 29.48 -9.10
C LYS A 147 32.94 29.06 -8.40
N ARG A 148 32.87 28.24 -7.36
CA ARG A 148 34.04 27.72 -6.64
C ARG A 148 34.92 26.87 -7.55
N ILE A 149 34.33 25.97 -8.34
CA ILE A 149 35.06 25.15 -9.32
C ILE A 149 35.73 26.05 -10.37
N HIS A 150 35.02 27.04 -10.90
CA HIS A 150 35.58 27.98 -11.87
C HIS A 150 36.76 28.76 -11.27
N PHE A 151 36.61 29.30 -10.07
CA PHE A 151 37.68 30.00 -9.37
C PHE A 151 38.92 29.11 -9.18
N LEU A 152 38.74 27.88 -8.68
CA LEU A 152 39.85 26.96 -8.45
C LEU A 152 40.57 26.59 -9.76
N ARG A 153 39.83 26.42 -10.86
CA ARG A 153 40.43 26.16 -12.18
C ARG A 153 41.31 27.32 -12.64
N GLU A 154 40.81 28.55 -12.56
CA GLU A 154 41.57 29.74 -12.93
C GLU A 154 42.77 29.97 -12.00
N TYR A 155 42.58 29.78 -10.69
CA TYR A 155 43.66 29.85 -9.71
C TYR A 155 44.77 28.84 -10.01
N MET A 156 44.44 27.58 -10.31
CA MET A 156 45.44 26.56 -10.64
C MET A 156 46.15 26.86 -11.96
N LYS A 157 45.46 27.37 -12.99
CA LYS A 157 46.11 27.82 -14.23
C LYS A 157 47.12 28.94 -13.94
N ASN A 158 46.72 29.94 -13.16
CA ASN A 158 47.56 31.08 -12.81
C ASN A 158 48.70 30.70 -11.86
N ALA A 159 48.54 29.67 -11.03
CA ALA A 159 49.58 29.19 -10.12
C ALA A 159 50.71 28.42 -10.83
N VAL A 160 50.45 27.87 -12.01
CA VAL A 160 51.45 27.17 -12.85
C VAL A 160 52.20 28.14 -13.76
N CYS A 161 51.61 29.31 -14.07
CA CYS A 161 52.26 30.36 -14.84
C CYS A 161 53.08 31.29 -13.91
N GLU A 162 54.40 31.28 -14.06
CA GLU A 162 55.35 31.97 -13.17
C GLU A 162 55.17 33.50 -13.13
N GLU A 163 54.58 34.05 -14.19
CA GLU A 163 54.32 35.49 -14.38
C GLU A 163 53.22 36.06 -13.47
N TYR A 164 52.27 35.22 -13.02
CA TYR A 164 51.08 35.65 -12.24
C TYR A 164 51.12 35.19 -10.77
N ARG A 165 52.25 34.63 -10.31
CA ARG A 165 52.40 34.21 -8.92
C ARG A 165 52.35 35.44 -8.02
N PRO A 166 51.36 35.58 -7.10
CA PRO A 166 51.27 36.75 -6.25
C PRO A 166 52.55 36.86 -5.41
N LYS A 167 53.29 37.94 -5.62
CA LYS A 167 54.51 38.25 -4.85
C LYS A 167 54.08 38.38 -3.38
N ARG A 168 54.64 37.56 -2.50
CA ARG A 168 54.39 37.69 -1.06
C ARG A 168 54.87 39.08 -0.66
N LEU A 169 53.97 39.92 -0.17
CA LEU A 169 54.32 41.19 0.43
C LEU A 169 55.22 40.88 1.63
N GLN A 170 56.45 41.39 1.60
CA GLN A 170 57.43 41.33 2.68
C GLN A 170 57.02 42.29 3.80
#